data_AF-A0A943K0I5-F1
#
_entry.id   AF-A0A943K0I5-F1
#
_cell.length_a   1.000
_cell.length_b   1.000
_cell.length_c   1.000
_cell.angle_alpha   90.00
_cell.angle_beta   90.00
_cell.angle_gamma   90.00
#
_symmetry.space_group_name_H-M   'P 1'
#
loop_
_entity.id
_entity.type
_entity.pdbx_description
1 polymer ?
#
loop_
_entity_poly.entity_id
_entity_poly.type
_entity_poly.pdbx_seq_one_letter_code
_entity_poly.pdbx_strand_id
1 'polypeptide(L)'
;MIHRTILNRVTNKIFNNYAKDSGKLLVHVGTGVTVIGASAQIGMLLSDRKMEKHTKKFLVNQEAITSGACIAMYYSICESVRIGVNKALEGGKVLTETVAKSIAGLNKENKNIKAEDWKTIFTKKEMKKGLSYNLEHIEETYFYKNSKDVLKKQIKEAAKKTSDIFQNYKSGVSILAVLAASVFAGNIAGPAIGNYLVSFPVKKDTK
;
A
#
# COMPACT_ATOMS: atom_id res chain seq x y z
N MET A 1 -20.41 -27.64 -4.28
CA MET A 1 -19.64 -27.50 -3.02
C MET A 1 -18.14 -27.18 -3.20
N ILE A 2 -17.55 -27.35 -4.39
CA ILE A 2 -16.10 -27.16 -4.66
C ILE A 2 -15.68 -25.67 -4.82
N HIS A 3 -16.59 -24.79 -5.24
CA HIS A 3 -16.32 -23.36 -5.46
C HIS A 3 -15.95 -22.58 -4.18
N ARG A 4 -16.55 -22.91 -3.03
CA ARG A 4 -16.24 -22.26 -1.74
C ARG A 4 -14.82 -22.54 -1.27
N THR A 5 -14.27 -23.72 -1.57
CA THR A 5 -12.95 -24.15 -1.06
C THR A 5 -11.79 -23.49 -1.80
N ILE A 6 -11.95 -23.19 -3.10
CA ILE A 6 -10.97 -22.45 -3.90
C ILE A 6 -11.05 -20.96 -3.55
N LEU A 7 -12.27 -20.41 -3.48
CA LEU A 7 -12.50 -19.03 -3.07
C LEU A 7 -11.90 -18.81 -1.67
N ASN A 8 -12.19 -19.66 -0.68
CA ASN A 8 -11.62 -19.54 0.67
C ASN A 8 -10.09 -19.70 0.71
N ARG A 9 -9.49 -20.51 -0.17
CA ARG A 9 -8.02 -20.63 -0.26
C ARG A 9 -7.38 -19.39 -0.87
N VAL A 10 -7.98 -18.85 -1.93
CA VAL A 10 -7.54 -17.61 -2.57
C VAL A 10 -7.74 -16.44 -1.62
N THR A 11 -8.91 -16.33 -1.00
CA THR A 11 -9.22 -15.34 0.03
C THR A 11 -8.27 -15.47 1.19
N ASN A 12 -8.01 -16.67 1.76
CA ASN A 12 -7.06 -16.81 2.87
C ASN A 12 -5.60 -16.53 2.46
N LYS A 13 -5.19 -16.86 1.22
CA LYS A 13 -3.83 -16.57 0.73
C LYS A 13 -3.66 -15.08 0.45
N ILE A 14 -4.69 -14.42 -0.08
CA ILE A 14 -4.77 -12.98 -0.23
C ILE A 14 -4.75 -12.37 1.18
N PHE A 15 -5.70 -12.71 2.04
CA PHE A 15 -5.81 -12.18 3.39
C PHE A 15 -4.53 -12.38 4.21
N ASN A 16 -3.89 -13.55 4.20
CA ASN A 16 -2.64 -13.76 4.96
C ASN A 16 -1.43 -13.00 4.37
N ASN A 17 -1.35 -12.84 3.05
CA ASN A 17 -0.26 -12.07 2.42
C ASN A 17 -0.51 -10.55 2.44
N TYR A 18 -1.76 -10.13 2.54
CA TYR A 18 -2.18 -8.73 2.39
C TYR A 18 -2.78 -8.10 3.65
N ALA A 19 -3.14 -8.87 4.68
CA ALA A 19 -3.49 -8.31 5.99
C ALA A 19 -2.29 -7.62 6.63
N LYS A 20 -1.06 -8.05 6.30
CA LYS A 20 0.17 -7.37 6.71
C LYS A 20 0.54 -6.15 5.86
N ASP A 21 -0.05 -6.00 4.66
CA ASP A 21 0.26 -4.91 3.72
C ASP A 21 -0.96 -4.61 2.83
N SER A 22 -2.00 -4.06 3.45
CA SER A 22 -3.29 -3.83 2.79
C SER A 22 -3.22 -2.73 1.71
N GLY A 23 -2.21 -1.86 1.78
CA GLY A 23 -1.89 -0.93 0.69
C GLY A 23 -1.47 -1.67 -0.58
N LYS A 24 -0.66 -2.73 -0.47
CA LYS A 24 -0.25 -3.55 -1.62
C LYS A 24 -1.43 -4.32 -2.23
N LEU A 25 -2.36 -4.80 -1.41
CA LEU A 25 -3.60 -5.43 -1.90
C LEU A 25 -4.39 -4.51 -2.79
N LEU A 26 -4.53 -3.26 -2.35
CA LEU A 26 -5.30 -2.28 -3.07
C LEU A 26 -4.70 -1.98 -4.45
N VAL A 27 -3.37 -1.94 -4.56
CA VAL A 27 -2.69 -1.81 -5.87
C VAL A 27 -3.05 -2.99 -6.79
N HIS A 28 -3.03 -4.22 -6.27
CA HIS A 28 -3.35 -5.41 -7.05
C HIS A 28 -4.84 -5.50 -7.41
N VAL A 29 -5.75 -5.10 -6.52
CA VAL A 29 -7.19 -5.05 -6.79
C VAL A 29 -7.49 -3.97 -7.84
N GLY A 30 -6.94 -2.77 -7.70
CA GLY A 30 -7.10 -1.68 -8.67
C GLY A 30 -6.56 -2.07 -10.06
N THR A 31 -5.40 -2.74 -10.11
CA THR A 31 -4.85 -3.32 -11.35
C THR A 31 -5.80 -4.36 -11.94
N GLY A 32 -6.33 -5.27 -11.11
CA GLY A 32 -7.25 -6.31 -11.55
C GLY A 32 -8.54 -5.76 -12.15
N VAL A 33 -9.12 -4.73 -11.51
CA VAL A 33 -10.31 -4.02 -12.04
C VAL A 33 -10.01 -3.38 -13.39
N THR A 34 -8.84 -2.76 -13.54
CA THR A 34 -8.40 -2.14 -14.79
C THR A 34 -8.28 -3.17 -15.93
N VAL A 35 -7.68 -4.34 -15.67
CA VAL A 35 -7.55 -5.43 -16.65
C VAL A 35 -8.92 -5.98 -17.08
N ILE A 36 -9.83 -6.17 -16.12
CA ILE A 36 -11.19 -6.67 -16.42
C ILE A 36 -11.97 -5.65 -17.26
N GLY A 37 -11.91 -4.36 -16.91
CA GLY A 37 -12.56 -3.29 -17.67
C GLY A 37 -12.05 -3.21 -19.11
N ALA A 38 -10.73 -3.22 -19.30
CA ALA A 38 -10.09 -3.22 -20.60
C ALA A 38 -10.51 -4.42 -21.46
N SER A 39 -10.54 -5.61 -20.87
CA SER A 39 -10.92 -6.84 -21.55
C SER A 39 -12.39 -6.81 -22.00
N ALA A 40 -13.29 -6.24 -21.18
CA ALA A 40 -14.69 -6.06 -21.54
C ALA A 40 -14.87 -5.06 -22.69
N GLN A 41 -14.15 -3.92 -22.66
CA GLN A 41 -14.19 -2.92 -23.71
C GLN A 41 -13.67 -3.47 -25.05
N ILE A 42 -12.54 -4.18 -25.02
CA ILE A 42 -11.99 -4.87 -26.20
C ILE A 42 -12.98 -5.93 -26.71
N GLY A 43 -13.57 -6.74 -25.82
CA GLY A 43 -14.56 -7.75 -26.19
C GLY A 43 -15.81 -7.16 -26.86
N MET A 44 -16.28 -6.01 -26.38
CA MET A 44 -17.39 -5.26 -26.99
C MET A 44 -17.03 -4.77 -28.39
N LEU A 45 -15.85 -4.14 -28.56
CA LEU A 45 -15.36 -3.66 -29.85
C LEU A 45 -15.19 -4.78 -30.88
N LEU A 46 -14.72 -5.96 -30.44
CA LEU A 46 -14.58 -7.12 -31.31
C LEU A 46 -15.94 -7.68 -31.75
N SER A 47 -16.92 -7.69 -30.85
CA SER A 47 -18.27 -8.24 -31.07
C SER A 47 -19.15 -7.34 -31.96
N ASP A 48 -18.83 -6.07 -32.12
CA ASP A 48 -19.58 -5.16 -32.99
C ASP A 48 -19.38 -5.49 -34.48
N ARG A 49 -20.41 -6.06 -35.11
CA ARG A 49 -20.38 -6.45 -36.52
C ARG A 49 -20.59 -5.26 -37.49
N LYS A 50 -21.07 -4.11 -37.01
CA LYS A 50 -21.37 -2.93 -37.83
C LYS A 50 -20.14 -2.04 -38.05
N MET A 51 -19.09 -2.25 -37.25
CA MET A 51 -17.90 -1.41 -37.28
C MET A 51 -16.86 -1.88 -38.31
N GLU A 52 -16.33 -0.94 -39.09
CA GLU A 52 -15.31 -1.20 -40.10
C GLU A 52 -14.05 -1.85 -39.50
N LYS A 53 -13.46 -2.84 -40.19
CA LYS A 53 -12.30 -3.62 -39.72
C LYS A 53 -11.10 -2.75 -39.33
N HIS A 54 -10.81 -1.68 -40.09
CA HIS A 54 -9.69 -0.79 -39.81
C HIS A 54 -9.93 0.01 -38.51
N THR A 55 -11.09 0.63 -38.39
CA THR A 55 -11.52 1.37 -37.19
C THR A 55 -11.55 0.46 -35.96
N LYS A 56 -12.03 -0.77 -36.11
CA LYS A 56 -12.03 -1.78 -35.05
C LYS A 56 -10.62 -2.09 -34.54
N LYS A 57 -9.68 -2.38 -35.46
CA LYS A 57 -8.29 -2.69 -35.12
C LYS A 57 -7.61 -1.51 -34.43
N PHE A 58 -7.88 -0.30 -34.89
CA PHE A 58 -7.39 0.93 -34.28
C PHE A 58 -7.89 1.10 -32.84
N LEU A 59 -9.21 1.03 -32.63
CA LEU A 59 -9.82 1.19 -31.29
C LEU A 59 -9.36 0.10 -30.30
N VAL A 60 -9.26 -1.15 -30.74
CA VAL A 60 -8.75 -2.24 -29.88
C VAL A 60 -7.31 -1.98 -29.46
N ASN A 61 -6.45 -1.51 -30.38
CA ASN A 61 -5.07 -1.16 -30.03
C ASN A 61 -5.01 0.06 -29.10
N GLN A 62 -5.87 1.05 -29.29
CA GLN A 62 -5.96 2.21 -28.39
C GLN A 62 -6.35 1.82 -26.97
N GLU A 63 -7.37 0.97 -26.82
CA GLU A 63 -7.80 0.48 -25.50
C GLU A 63 -6.71 -0.35 -24.81
N ALA A 64 -6.01 -1.19 -25.58
CA ALA A 64 -4.88 -1.97 -25.04
C ALA A 64 -3.74 -1.07 -24.56
N ILE A 65 -3.34 -0.05 -25.33
CA ILE A 65 -2.27 0.89 -24.97
C ILE A 65 -2.67 1.73 -23.76
N THR A 66 -3.89 2.26 -23.75
CA THR A 66 -4.40 3.10 -22.66
C THR A 66 -4.50 2.32 -21.36
N SER A 67 -5.00 1.07 -21.44
CA SER A 67 -5.09 0.17 -20.28
C SER A 67 -3.70 -0.22 -19.76
N GLY A 68 -2.76 -0.49 -20.66
CA GLY A 68 -1.36 -0.73 -20.32
C GLY A 68 -0.73 0.46 -19.59
N ALA A 69 -0.97 1.68 -20.08
CA ALA A 69 -0.51 2.91 -19.44
C ALA A 69 -1.12 3.09 -18.04
N CYS A 70 -2.42 2.84 -17.88
CA CYS A 70 -3.08 2.86 -16.57
C CYS A 70 -2.42 1.87 -15.61
N ILE A 71 -2.22 0.60 -16.00
CA ILE A 71 -1.58 -0.42 -15.15
C ILE A 71 -0.16 0.02 -14.75
N ALA A 72 0.62 0.54 -15.70
CA ALA A 72 1.96 1.04 -15.43
C ALA A 72 1.94 2.20 -14.41
N MET A 73 0.99 3.14 -14.55
CA MET A 73 0.81 4.25 -13.62
C MET A 73 0.33 3.80 -12.23
N TYR A 74 -0.53 2.78 -12.16
CA TYR A 74 -0.92 2.17 -10.90
C TYR A 74 0.30 1.61 -10.16
N TYR A 75 1.15 0.82 -10.83
CA TYR A 75 2.35 0.30 -10.18
C TYR A 75 3.38 1.39 -9.86
N SER A 76 3.56 2.38 -10.72
CA SER A 76 4.59 3.41 -10.49
C SER A 76 4.17 4.42 -9.42
N ILE A 77 2.99 5.01 -9.54
CA ILE A 77 2.51 6.08 -8.65
C ILE A 77 2.10 5.49 -7.31
N CYS A 78 1.26 4.46 -7.30
CA CYS A 78 0.73 3.93 -6.05
C CYS A 78 1.82 3.26 -5.21
N GLU A 79 2.77 2.53 -5.83
CA GLU A 79 3.88 1.93 -5.08
C GLU A 79 4.84 3.01 -4.55
N SER A 80 5.12 4.06 -5.33
CA SER A 80 5.94 5.18 -4.87
C SER A 80 5.32 5.89 -3.68
N VAL A 81 4.01 6.16 -3.73
CA VAL A 81 3.26 6.75 -2.62
C VAL A 81 3.28 5.83 -1.41
N ARG A 82 3.05 4.52 -1.61
CA ARG A 82 3.09 3.51 -0.53
C ARG A 82 4.43 3.48 0.16
N ILE A 83 5.54 3.45 -0.58
CA ILE A 83 6.91 3.48 -0.05
C ILE A 83 7.15 4.78 0.72
N GLY A 84 6.77 5.92 0.15
CA GLY A 84 6.94 7.23 0.77
C GLY A 84 6.21 7.36 2.11
N VAL A 85 4.93 6.97 2.13
CA VAL A 85 4.09 6.99 3.33
C VAL A 85 4.61 6.00 4.38
N ASN A 86 4.94 4.77 3.98
CA ASN A 86 5.51 3.80 4.91
C ASN A 86 6.82 4.30 5.52
N LYS A 87 7.72 4.92 4.74
CA LYS A 87 8.97 5.50 5.25
C LYS A 87 8.70 6.65 6.23
N ALA A 88 7.68 7.46 5.99
CA ALA A 88 7.28 8.54 6.90
C ALA A 88 6.70 8.01 8.22
N LEU A 89 5.86 6.98 8.15
CA LEU A 89 5.26 6.30 9.31
C LEU A 89 6.32 5.56 10.13
N GLU A 90 7.17 4.76 9.49
CA GLU A 90 8.26 4.01 10.15
C GLU A 90 9.29 4.94 10.81
N GLY A 91 9.54 6.09 10.20
CA GLY A 91 10.40 7.13 10.79
C GLY A 91 9.72 7.94 11.89
N GLY A 92 8.44 7.69 12.19
CA GLY A 92 7.66 8.42 13.19
C GLY A 92 7.39 9.89 12.84
N LYS A 93 7.52 10.28 11.57
CA LYS A 93 7.24 11.67 11.12
C LYS A 93 5.75 11.98 11.14
N VAL A 94 4.93 10.96 10.89
CA VAL A 94 3.47 11.05 10.89
C VAL A 94 2.99 10.02 11.89
N LEU A 95 2.51 10.48 13.04
CA LEU A 95 1.93 9.64 14.08
C LEU A 95 0.70 10.36 14.63
N THR A 96 -0.35 9.60 14.91
CA THR A 96 -1.48 10.12 15.67
C THR A 96 -1.11 10.24 17.14
N GLU A 97 -1.81 11.10 17.86
CA GLU A 97 -1.62 11.28 19.29
C GLU A 97 -1.80 9.97 20.06
N THR A 98 -2.77 9.13 19.68
CA THR A 98 -3.02 7.82 20.27
C THR A 98 -1.82 6.87 20.13
N VAL A 99 -1.23 6.80 18.93
CA VAL A 99 -0.06 5.95 18.67
C VAL A 99 1.15 6.47 19.42
N ALA A 100 1.39 7.78 19.36
CA ALA A 100 2.47 8.44 20.09
C ALA A 100 2.36 8.21 21.60
N LYS A 101 1.18 8.40 22.18
CA LYS A 101 0.91 8.11 23.61
C LYS A 101 1.09 6.63 23.96
N SER A 102 0.72 5.72 23.05
CA SER A 102 0.92 4.28 23.27
C SER A 102 2.40 3.93 23.32
N ILE A 103 3.21 4.49 22.42
CA ILE A 103 4.68 4.33 22.41
C ILE A 103 5.30 4.98 23.66
N ALA A 104 4.90 6.21 24.00
CA ALA A 104 5.37 6.89 25.20
C ALA A 104 5.03 6.10 26.48
N GLY A 105 3.86 5.46 26.52
CA GLY A 105 3.39 4.60 27.61
C GLY A 105 4.12 3.26 27.76
N LEU A 106 5.12 2.99 26.92
CA LEU A 106 6.11 1.94 27.18
C LEU A 106 7.00 2.30 28.37
N ASN A 107 7.25 3.59 28.60
CA ASN A 107 7.93 4.05 29.82
C ASN A 107 6.99 3.95 31.02
N LYS A 108 7.00 2.78 31.68
CA LYS A 108 6.20 2.51 32.89
C LYS A 108 6.62 3.32 34.12
N GLU A 109 7.78 3.96 34.08
CA GLU A 109 8.24 4.83 35.16
C GLU A 109 7.65 6.24 35.05
N ASN A 110 7.31 6.68 33.84
CA ASN A 110 6.69 7.98 33.61
C ASN A 110 5.19 7.94 33.95
N LYS A 111 4.81 8.63 35.03
CA LYS A 111 3.40 8.75 35.46
C LYS A 111 2.60 9.78 34.66
N ASN A 112 3.26 10.71 33.97
CA ASN A 112 2.61 11.76 33.18
C ASN A 112 3.00 11.62 31.70
N ILE A 113 2.33 10.69 31.03
CA ILE A 113 2.62 10.33 29.64
C ILE A 113 2.10 11.43 28.71
N LYS A 114 3.01 12.17 28.08
CA LYS A 114 2.67 13.05 26.96
C LYS A 114 2.96 12.36 25.63
N ALA A 115 2.24 12.74 24.59
CA ALA A 115 2.45 12.17 23.26
C ALA A 115 3.91 12.37 22.80
N GLU A 116 4.45 13.58 22.96
CA GLU A 116 5.81 13.99 22.55
C GLU A 116 6.95 13.15 23.14
N ASP A 117 6.72 12.51 24.29
CA ASP A 117 7.69 11.67 24.97
C ASP A 117 8.05 10.41 24.18
N TRP A 118 7.25 10.03 23.17
CA TRP A 118 7.53 8.86 22.32
C TRP A 118 8.93 8.92 21.69
N LYS A 119 9.44 10.13 21.42
CA LYS A 119 10.75 10.36 20.79
C LYS A 119 11.92 9.95 21.68
N THR A 120 11.71 9.80 22.99
CA THR A 120 12.77 9.40 23.93
C THR A 120 12.88 7.89 24.09
N ILE A 121 11.87 7.15 23.63
CA ILE A 121 11.81 5.68 23.75
C ILE A 121 12.83 4.99 22.84
N PHE A 122 12.99 5.49 21.61
CA PHE A 122 13.91 4.93 20.64
C PHE A 122 14.98 5.94 20.25
N THR A 123 16.22 5.49 20.22
CA THR A 123 17.36 6.30 19.78
C THR A 123 17.28 6.58 18.28
N LYS A 124 17.99 7.63 17.82
CA LYS A 124 18.11 7.93 16.38
C LYS A 124 18.65 6.75 15.56
N LYS A 125 19.50 5.90 16.15
CA LYS A 125 20.06 4.72 15.48
C LYS A 125 19.00 3.63 15.31
N GLU A 126 18.21 3.37 16.34
CA GLU A 126 17.11 2.40 16.30
C GLU A 126 15.99 2.85 15.35
N MET A 127 15.70 4.16 15.30
CA MET A 127 14.71 4.71 14.36
C MET A 127 15.08 4.48 12.89
N LYS A 128 16.35 4.18 12.55
CA LYS A 128 16.72 3.76 11.19
C LYS A 128 16.16 2.38 10.81
N LYS A 129 15.90 1.51 11.80
CA LYS A 129 15.27 0.20 11.60
C LYS A 129 13.75 0.30 11.43
N GLY A 130 13.15 1.41 11.89
CA GLY A 130 11.71 1.67 11.84
C GLY A 130 10.97 1.33 13.14
N LEU A 131 9.87 2.04 13.38
CA LEU A 131 9.02 1.85 14.55
C LEU A 131 8.45 0.43 14.65
N SER A 132 8.01 -0.17 13.54
CA SER A 132 7.47 -1.54 13.54
C SER A 132 8.48 -2.52 14.09
N TYR A 133 9.71 -2.46 13.57
CA TYR A 133 10.80 -3.34 13.98
C TYR A 133 11.12 -3.17 15.46
N ASN A 134 11.25 -1.92 15.93
CA ASN A 134 11.61 -1.63 17.32
C ASN A 134 10.53 -2.06 18.32
N LEU A 135 9.25 -2.00 17.93
CA LEU A 135 8.14 -2.46 18.77
C LEU A 135 8.07 -4.00 18.83
N GLU A 136 8.33 -4.69 17.73
CA GLU A 136 8.38 -6.16 17.68
C GLU A 136 9.62 -6.74 18.38
N HIS A 137 10.75 -6.04 18.28
CA HIS A 137 12.04 -6.44 18.84
C HIS A 137 12.43 -5.55 20.02
N ILE A 138 11.45 -5.21 20.87
CA ILE A 138 11.64 -4.28 22.00
C ILE A 138 12.82 -4.68 22.89
N GLU A 139 13.08 -5.98 23.02
CA GLU A 139 14.16 -6.54 23.86
C GLU A 139 15.56 -6.16 23.38
N GLU A 140 15.71 -5.84 22.09
CA GLU A 140 16.98 -5.38 21.51
C GLU A 140 17.27 -3.92 21.81
N THR A 141 16.25 -3.15 22.18
CA THR A 141 16.33 -1.69 22.29
C THR A 141 17.10 -1.25 23.54
N TYR A 142 17.77 -0.11 23.43
CA TYR A 142 18.47 0.53 24.53
C TYR A 142 17.52 0.84 25.69
N PHE A 143 16.31 1.31 25.39
CA PHE A 143 15.29 1.58 26.41
C PHE A 143 14.95 0.33 27.24
N TYR A 144 14.67 -0.80 26.59
CA TYR A 144 14.34 -2.04 27.31
C TYR A 144 15.52 -2.57 28.13
N LYS A 145 16.72 -2.55 27.55
CA LYS A 145 17.94 -3.05 28.22
C LYS A 145 18.26 -2.29 29.51
N ASN A 146 17.98 -0.98 29.54
CA ASN A 146 18.21 -0.12 30.70
C ASN A 146 16.98 0.03 31.61
N SER A 147 15.86 -0.62 31.29
CA SER A 147 14.67 -0.63 32.14
C SER A 147 14.86 -1.57 33.33
N LYS A 148 14.21 -1.27 34.46
CA LYS A 148 14.21 -2.14 35.65
C LYS A 148 13.66 -3.52 35.32
N ASP A 149 14.28 -4.56 35.85
CA ASP A 149 13.89 -5.97 35.57
C ASP A 149 12.44 -6.27 35.92
N VAL A 150 11.94 -5.71 37.02
CA VAL A 150 10.53 -5.82 37.45
C VAL A 150 9.52 -5.24 36.43
N LEU A 151 9.95 -4.31 35.58
CA LEU A 151 9.11 -3.68 34.57
C LEU A 151 9.23 -4.31 33.19
N LYS A 152 10.30 -5.07 32.91
CA LYS A 152 10.58 -5.64 31.58
C LYS A 152 9.41 -6.48 31.04
N LYS A 153 8.77 -7.30 31.87
CA LYS A 153 7.59 -8.08 31.46
C LYS A 153 6.42 -7.19 31.02
N GLN A 154 6.10 -6.16 31.80
CA GLN A 154 5.04 -5.21 31.48
C GLN A 154 5.35 -4.39 30.22
N ILE A 155 6.61 -4.01 30.03
CA ILE A 155 7.09 -3.31 28.84
C ILE A 155 6.93 -4.20 27.60
N LYS A 156 7.30 -5.48 27.69
CA LYS A 156 7.16 -6.44 26.58
C LYS A 156 5.70 -6.63 26.15
N GLU A 157 4.80 -6.81 27.11
CA GLU A 157 3.36 -6.93 26.85
C GLU A 157 2.79 -5.64 26.25
N ALA A 158 3.17 -4.48 26.78
CA ALA A 158 2.77 -3.18 26.25
C ALA A 158 3.32 -2.91 24.84
N ALA A 159 4.56 -3.34 24.55
CA ALA A 159 5.19 -3.22 23.25
C ALA A 159 4.47 -4.06 22.19
N LYS A 160 4.07 -5.30 22.53
CA LYS A 160 3.25 -6.12 21.64
C LYS A 160 1.92 -5.45 21.29
N LYS A 161 1.19 -4.96 22.30
CA LYS A 161 -0.07 -4.23 22.09
C LYS A 161 0.13 -2.96 21.27
N THR A 162 1.21 -2.22 21.54
CA THR A 162 1.55 -0.99 20.80
C THR A 162 1.94 -1.29 19.37
N SER A 163 2.62 -2.42 19.12
CA SER A 163 2.92 -2.91 17.77
C SER A 163 1.63 -3.15 16.99
N ASP A 164 0.65 -3.84 17.58
CA ASP A 164 -0.64 -4.09 16.92
C ASP A 164 -1.38 -2.78 16.59
N ILE A 165 -1.41 -1.84 17.53
CA ILE A 165 -2.00 -0.50 17.32
C ILE A 165 -1.29 0.23 16.18
N PHE A 166 0.04 0.22 16.18
CA PHE A 166 0.85 0.90 15.17
C PHE A 166 0.68 0.26 13.78
N GLN A 167 0.69 -1.07 13.69
CA GLN A 167 0.51 -1.79 12.42
C GLN A 167 -0.88 -1.51 11.83
N ASN A 168 -1.93 -1.50 12.66
CA ASN A 168 -3.28 -1.15 12.22
C ASN A 168 -3.35 0.29 11.70
N TYR A 169 -2.78 1.25 12.44
CA TYR A 169 -2.69 2.64 12.03
C TYR A 169 -1.92 2.79 10.70
N LYS A 170 -0.73 2.20 10.62
CA LYS A 170 0.14 2.23 9.45
C LYS A 170 -0.57 1.66 8.23
N SER A 171 -1.21 0.51 8.38
CA SER A 171 -1.99 -0.12 7.32
C SER A 171 -3.12 0.79 6.85
N GLY A 172 -3.91 1.35 7.77
CA GLY A 172 -5.00 2.27 7.45
C GLY A 172 -4.55 3.52 6.67
N VAL A 173 -3.48 4.18 7.12
CA VAL A 173 -2.94 5.37 6.43
C VAL A 173 -2.37 4.98 5.06
N SER A 174 -1.67 3.85 4.95
CA SER A 174 -1.12 3.35 3.69
C SER A 174 -2.23 3.07 2.68
N ILE A 175 -3.33 2.43 3.09
CA ILE A 175 -4.52 2.18 2.25
C ILE A 175 -5.09 3.52 1.76
N LEU A 176 -5.37 4.47 2.66
CA LEU A 176 -5.97 5.75 2.27
C LEU A 176 -5.09 6.53 1.29
N ALA A 177 -3.78 6.53 1.49
CA ALA A 177 -2.84 7.18 0.58
C ALA A 177 -2.81 6.49 -0.79
N VAL A 178 -2.79 5.16 -0.82
CA VAL A 178 -2.84 4.38 -2.07
C VAL A 178 -4.18 4.57 -2.77
N LEU A 179 -5.31 4.68 -2.05
CA LEU A 179 -6.62 5.01 -2.64
C LEU A 179 -6.57 6.35 -3.35
N ALA A 180 -6.11 7.41 -2.67
CA ALA A 180 -5.99 8.74 -3.26
C ALA A 180 -5.06 8.74 -4.49
N ALA A 181 -3.91 8.05 -4.39
CA ALA A 181 -2.98 7.89 -5.49
C ALA A 181 -3.60 7.13 -6.67
N SER A 182 -4.40 6.10 -6.40
CA SER A 182 -5.05 5.29 -7.44
C SER A 182 -6.08 6.06 -8.23
N VAL A 183 -6.86 6.92 -7.58
CA VAL A 183 -7.82 7.81 -8.26
C VAL A 183 -7.07 8.73 -9.23
N PHE A 184 -5.94 9.31 -8.80
CA PHE A 184 -5.10 10.12 -9.68
C PHE A 184 -4.48 9.31 -10.81
N ALA A 185 -3.91 8.13 -10.50
CA ALA A 185 -3.23 7.29 -11.47
C ALA A 185 -4.19 6.78 -12.56
N GLY A 186 -5.37 6.28 -12.17
CA GLY A 186 -6.33 5.67 -13.08
C GLY A 186 -7.17 6.68 -13.87
N ASN A 187 -7.50 7.84 -13.30
CA ASN A 187 -8.43 8.77 -13.94
C ASN A 187 -7.75 9.99 -14.59
N ILE A 188 -6.48 10.26 -14.26
CA ILE A 188 -5.76 11.44 -14.76
C ILE A 188 -4.49 11.01 -15.48
N ALA A 189 -3.54 10.42 -14.77
CA ALA A 189 -2.22 10.13 -15.33
C ALA A 189 -2.27 9.05 -16.43
N GLY A 190 -2.99 7.96 -16.17
CA GLY A 190 -3.16 6.84 -17.10
C GLY A 190 -3.77 7.27 -18.44
N PRO A 191 -4.95 7.93 -18.46
CA PRO A 191 -5.55 8.43 -19.70
C PRO A 191 -4.68 9.45 -20.43
N ALA A 192 -4.04 10.39 -19.72
CA ALA A 192 -3.16 11.39 -20.34
C ALA A 192 -1.96 10.73 -21.05
N ILE A 193 -1.32 9.76 -20.40
CA ILE A 193 -0.16 9.04 -20.95
C ILE A 193 -0.61 8.05 -22.03
N GLY A 194 -1.73 7.38 -21.85
CA GLY A 194 -2.34 6.50 -22.86
C GLY A 194 -2.62 7.26 -24.15
N ASN A 195 -3.29 8.41 -24.06
CA ASN A 195 -3.57 9.26 -25.22
C ASN A 195 -2.29 9.77 -25.89
N TYR A 196 -1.28 10.15 -25.10
CA TYR A 196 0.03 10.52 -25.64
C TYR A 196 0.70 9.35 -26.36
N LEU A 197 0.69 8.15 -25.78
CA LEU A 197 1.30 6.95 -26.37
C LEU A 197 0.59 6.52 -27.66
N VAL A 198 -0.72 6.64 -27.69
CA VAL A 198 -1.57 6.40 -28.87
C VAL A 198 -1.31 7.40 -30.00
N SER A 199 -0.89 8.63 -29.67
CA SER A 199 -0.59 9.67 -30.66
C SER A 199 0.73 9.47 -31.39
N PHE A 200 1.61 8.57 -30.91
CA PHE A 200 2.82 8.24 -31.66
C PHE A 200 2.47 7.52 -32.95
N PRO A 201 3.02 7.96 -34.10
CA PRO A 201 2.78 7.29 -35.35
C PRO A 201 3.34 5.87 -35.25
N VAL A 202 2.45 4.87 -35.36
CA VAL A 202 2.86 3.50 -35.70
C VAL A 202 3.68 3.65 -36.99
N LYS A 203 4.98 3.32 -36.95
CA LYS A 203 5.81 3.26 -38.16
C LYS A 203 5.00 2.48 -39.19
N LYS A 204 4.62 3.17 -40.28
CA LYS A 204 3.98 2.52 -41.41
C LYS A 204 4.87 1.34 -41.78
N ASP A 205 4.32 0.13 -41.75
CA ASP A 205 4.90 -0.99 -42.48
C ASP A 205 4.99 -0.52 -43.93
N THR A 206 6.19 -0.09 -44.32
CA THR A 206 6.56 0.12 -45.71
C THR A 206 6.37 -1.22 -46.41
N LYS A 207 5.42 -1.22 -47.34
CA LYS A 207 5.15 -2.31 -48.29
C LYS A 207 6.42 -2.82 -48.95
#